data_AF-A0AAQ0QBI9-F1
#
_entry.id   AF-A0AAQ0QBI9-F1
#
_cell.length_a   1.000
_cell.length_b   1.000
_cell.length_c   1.000
_cell.angle_alpha   90.00
_cell.angle_beta   90.00
_cell.angle_gamma   90.00
#
_symmetry.space_group_name_H-M   'P 1'
#
loop_
_entity.id
_entity.type
_entity.pdbx_description
1 polymer ?
#
loop_
_entity_poly.entity_id
_entity_poly.type
_entity_poly.pdbx_seq_one_letter_code
_entity_poly.pdbx_strand_id
1 'polypeptide(L)'
;MNQTTDEERRELAARRKQIIDENAKKFAPLLDYMAQHRKETLELMRRRHAYYTQLITDAEIKTAEEFYERYREHFLMYGIKLKLSDNKKWCSIHLELEDYDYEDYGVEDGKDDTLAEVSPETAFKDLFRNAEVNIFTVEEL
;
A
#
# COMPACT_ATOMS: atom_id res chain seq x y z
N MET A 1 43.66 -18.44 31.39
CA MET A 1 42.48 -19.28 31.08
C MET A 1 41.25 -18.45 31.40
N ASN A 2 40.41 -18.16 30.40
CA ASN A 2 39.16 -17.40 30.53
C ASN A 2 37.96 -18.32 30.15
N GLN A 3 38.02 -19.58 30.58
CA GLN A 3 37.06 -20.62 30.17
C GLN A 3 35.63 -20.34 30.64
N THR A 4 35.48 -19.68 31.80
CA THR A 4 34.18 -19.31 32.39
C THR A 4 33.41 -18.32 31.52
N THR A 5 34.10 -17.38 30.85
CA THR A 5 33.45 -16.38 29.98
C THR A 5 33.04 -16.96 28.62
N ASP A 6 33.74 -17.98 28.12
CA ASP A 6 33.39 -18.63 26.85
C ASP A 6 32.23 -19.62 27.02
N GLU A 7 32.13 -20.30 28.16
CA GLU A 7 31.00 -21.19 28.47
C GLU A 7 29.70 -20.42 28.71
N GLU A 8 29.74 -19.33 29.49
CA GLU A 8 28.61 -18.43 29.68
C GLU A 8 28.11 -17.82 28.35
N ARG A 9 29.03 -17.46 27.44
CA ARG A 9 28.69 -16.99 26.10
C ARG A 9 28.00 -18.07 25.26
N ARG A 10 28.44 -19.32 25.36
CA ARG A 10 27.80 -20.45 24.65
C ARG A 10 26.42 -20.75 25.21
N GLU A 11 26.26 -20.75 26.53
CA GLU A 11 24.95 -20.94 27.16
C GLU A 11 23.97 -19.82 26.80
N LEU A 12 24.43 -18.56 26.84
CA LEU A 12 23.61 -17.42 26.44
C LEU A 12 23.20 -17.50 24.96
N ALA A 13 24.13 -17.91 24.08
CA ALA A 13 23.83 -18.13 22.67
C ALA A 13 22.81 -19.25 22.46
N ALA A 14 22.94 -20.37 23.19
CA ALA A 14 21.98 -21.48 23.15
C ALA A 14 20.59 -21.06 23.64
N ARG A 15 20.49 -20.32 24.75
CA ARG A 15 19.22 -19.78 25.26
C ARG A 15 18.58 -18.81 24.27
N ARG A 16 19.36 -17.91 23.67
CA ARG A 16 18.87 -16.99 22.63
C ARG A 16 18.32 -17.75 21.43
N LYS A 17 19.03 -18.78 20.97
CA LYS A 17 18.58 -19.62 19.86
C LYS A 17 17.26 -20.33 20.20
N GLN A 18 17.15 -20.92 21.39
CA GLN A 18 15.91 -21.56 21.84
C GLN A 18 14.74 -20.57 21.86
N ILE A 19 14.93 -19.36 22.40
CA ILE A 19 13.90 -18.31 22.43
C ILE A 19 13.49 -17.91 21.01
N ILE A 20 14.44 -17.78 20.08
CA ILE A 20 14.15 -17.46 18.68
C ILE A 20 13.32 -18.58 18.03
N ASP A 21 13.71 -19.84 18.22
CA ASP A 21 13.01 -20.99 17.64
C ASP A 21 11.60 -21.16 18.23
N GLU A 22 11.43 -20.94 19.53
CA GLU A 22 10.13 -20.96 20.22
C GLU A 22 9.23 -19.81 19.76
N ASN A 23 9.77 -18.58 19.67
CA ASN A 23 9.02 -17.43 19.18
C ASN A 23 8.64 -17.60 17.70
N ALA A 24 9.54 -18.13 16.86
CA ALA A 24 9.24 -18.39 15.45
C ALA A 24 8.04 -19.33 15.31
N LYS A 25 7.98 -20.42 16.09
CA LYS A 25 6.82 -21.33 16.10
C LYS A 25 5.57 -20.68 16.65
N LYS A 26 5.71 -19.91 17.74
CA LYS A 26 4.59 -19.22 18.41
C LYS A 26 3.93 -18.17 17.52
N PHE A 27 4.73 -17.43 16.74
CA PHE A 27 4.26 -16.34 15.89
C PHE A 27 4.00 -16.75 14.44
N ALA A 28 4.38 -17.97 14.01
CA ALA A 28 4.12 -18.45 12.65
C ALA A 28 2.65 -18.25 12.20
N PRO A 29 1.62 -18.60 13.01
CA PRO A 29 0.23 -18.38 12.60
C PRO A 29 -0.13 -16.89 12.41
N LEU A 30 0.45 -16.00 13.20
CA LEU A 30 0.26 -14.56 13.06
C LEU A 30 0.92 -14.05 11.79
N LEU A 31 2.14 -14.52 11.48
CA LEU A 31 2.83 -14.16 10.25
C LEU A 31 2.09 -14.65 9.01
N ASP A 32 1.56 -15.88 9.04
CA ASP A 32 0.73 -16.42 7.96
C ASP A 32 -0.55 -15.60 7.77
N TYR A 33 -1.22 -15.23 8.86
CA TYR A 33 -2.39 -14.35 8.84
C TYR A 33 -2.05 -12.99 8.22
N MET A 34 -0.96 -12.35 8.66
CA MET A 34 -0.53 -11.05 8.12
C MET A 34 -0.21 -11.12 6.63
N ALA A 35 0.47 -12.19 6.19
CA ALA A 35 0.78 -12.39 4.77
C ALA A 35 -0.48 -12.58 3.93
N GLN A 36 -1.44 -13.37 4.42
CA GLN A 36 -2.71 -13.60 3.74
C GLN A 36 -3.56 -12.33 3.68
N HIS A 37 -3.69 -11.60 4.80
CA HIS A 37 -4.40 -10.33 4.86
C HIS A 37 -3.82 -9.33 3.86
N ARG A 38 -2.50 -9.14 3.86
CA ARG A 38 -1.84 -8.23 2.91
C ARG A 38 -2.08 -8.63 1.47
N LYS A 39 -2.09 -9.93 1.15
CA LYS A 39 -2.40 -10.42 -0.19
C LYS A 39 -3.82 -10.03 -0.62
N GLU A 40 -4.81 -10.22 0.27
CA GLU A 40 -6.21 -9.86 0.01
C GLU A 40 -6.40 -8.35 -0.16
N THR A 41 -5.75 -7.54 0.69
CA THR A 41 -5.73 -6.07 0.57
C THR A 41 -5.19 -5.65 -0.79
N LEU A 42 -4.02 -6.16 -1.19
CA LEU A 42 -3.40 -5.83 -2.48
C LEU A 42 -4.26 -6.27 -3.67
N GLU A 43 -4.96 -7.41 -3.58
CA GLU A 43 -5.90 -7.83 -4.61
C GLU A 43 -7.08 -6.87 -4.76
N LEU A 44 -7.61 -6.35 -3.65
CA LEU A 44 -8.68 -5.36 -3.68
C LEU A 44 -8.18 -4.02 -4.24
N MET A 45 -6.98 -3.59 -3.85
CA MET A 45 -6.37 -2.37 -4.36
C MET A 45 -6.15 -2.43 -5.88
N ARG A 46 -5.71 -3.56 -6.41
CA ARG A 46 -5.60 -3.78 -7.87
C ARG A 46 -6.94 -3.67 -8.59
N ARG A 47 -8.05 -4.12 -7.96
CA ARG A 47 -9.40 -3.96 -8.55
C ARG A 47 -9.83 -2.50 -8.57
N ARG A 48 -9.54 -1.74 -7.51
CA ARG A 48 -9.83 -0.29 -7.48
C ARG A 48 -8.98 0.47 -8.49
N HIS A 49 -7.69 0.18 -8.58
CA HIS A 49 -6.78 0.72 -9.60
C HIS A 49 -7.35 0.48 -11.01
N ALA A 50 -7.69 -0.77 -11.34
CA ALA A 50 -8.28 -1.11 -12.63
C ALA A 50 -9.59 -0.37 -12.92
N TYR A 51 -10.44 -0.18 -11.89
CA TYR A 51 -11.66 0.62 -12.02
C TYR A 51 -11.35 2.09 -12.33
N TYR A 52 -10.38 2.71 -11.65
CA TYR A 52 -9.97 4.09 -11.93
C TYR A 52 -9.36 4.23 -13.34
N THR A 53 -8.56 3.26 -13.78
CA THR A 53 -8.04 3.20 -15.15
C THR A 53 -9.17 3.06 -16.18
N GLN A 54 -10.21 2.28 -15.86
CA GLN A 54 -11.38 2.17 -16.71
C GLN A 54 -12.12 3.51 -16.82
N LEU A 55 -12.32 4.24 -15.72
CA LEU A 55 -12.95 5.58 -15.76
C LEU A 55 -12.19 6.54 -16.69
N ILE A 56 -10.85 6.53 -16.62
CA ILE A 56 -10.01 7.32 -17.52
C ILE A 56 -10.21 6.91 -18.98
N THR A 57 -10.19 5.61 -19.26
CA THR A 57 -10.28 5.08 -20.62
C THR A 57 -11.65 5.35 -21.23
N ASP A 58 -12.73 5.05 -20.50
CA ASP A 58 -14.11 5.19 -20.98
C ASP A 58 -14.49 6.66 -21.25
N ALA A 59 -13.87 7.60 -20.54
CA ALA A 59 -14.10 9.04 -20.70
C ALA A 59 -12.98 9.77 -21.47
N GLU A 60 -12.01 9.04 -22.02
CA GLU A 60 -10.85 9.57 -22.76
C GLU A 60 -10.10 10.69 -22.02
N ILE A 61 -9.92 10.55 -20.70
CA ILE A 61 -9.29 11.56 -19.84
C ILE A 61 -7.79 11.64 -20.12
N LYS A 62 -7.27 12.84 -20.35
CA LYS A 62 -5.84 13.08 -20.65
C LYS A 62 -5.05 13.67 -19.49
N THR A 63 -5.72 14.38 -18.58
CA THR A 63 -5.03 15.09 -17.48
C THR A 63 -5.61 14.75 -16.11
N ALA A 64 -4.79 14.94 -15.08
CA ALA A 64 -5.21 14.82 -13.69
C ALA A 64 -6.29 15.87 -13.33
N GLU A 65 -6.20 17.08 -13.90
CA GLU A 65 -7.23 18.12 -13.75
C GLU A 65 -8.58 17.68 -14.34
N GLU A 66 -8.59 17.12 -15.55
CA GLU A 66 -9.81 16.60 -16.17
C GLU A 66 -10.44 15.48 -15.34
N PHE A 67 -9.62 14.55 -14.81
CA PHE A 67 -10.10 13.50 -13.91
C PHE A 67 -10.77 14.09 -12.66
N TYR A 68 -10.09 15.03 -12.01
CA TYR A 68 -10.60 15.70 -10.81
C TYR A 68 -11.92 16.43 -11.09
N GLU A 69 -11.97 17.28 -12.12
CA GLU A 69 -13.14 18.08 -12.45
C GLU A 69 -14.36 17.21 -12.80
N ARG A 70 -14.12 16.09 -13.49
CA ARG A 70 -15.18 15.17 -13.90
C ARG A 70 -15.74 14.33 -12.76
N TYR A 71 -14.87 13.87 -11.85
CA TYR A 71 -15.24 12.84 -10.88
C TYR A 71 -15.33 13.30 -9.43
N ARG A 72 -14.87 14.52 -9.06
CA ARG A 72 -14.84 14.97 -7.66
C ARG A 72 -16.18 14.84 -6.93
N GLU A 73 -17.29 15.23 -7.57
CA GLU A 73 -18.62 15.16 -6.95
C GLU A 73 -19.08 13.71 -6.83
N HIS A 74 -18.78 12.90 -7.84
CA HIS A 74 -19.14 11.48 -7.86
C HIS A 74 -18.42 10.70 -6.75
N PHE A 75 -17.12 10.93 -6.59
CA PHE A 75 -16.30 10.29 -5.57
C PHE A 75 -16.70 10.77 -4.16
N LEU A 76 -16.98 12.07 -4.01
CA LEU A 76 -17.42 12.65 -2.74
C LEU A 76 -18.74 12.04 -2.25
N MET A 77 -19.67 11.69 -3.15
CA MET A 77 -20.92 10.99 -2.78
C MET A 77 -20.68 9.63 -2.10
N TYR A 78 -19.54 8.99 -2.35
CA TYR A 78 -19.14 7.74 -1.70
C TYR A 78 -18.12 7.93 -0.58
N GLY A 79 -17.90 9.18 -0.12
CA GLY A 79 -16.94 9.49 0.92
C GLY A 79 -15.48 9.46 0.48
N ILE A 80 -15.21 9.32 -0.83
CA ILE A 80 -13.86 9.30 -1.38
C ILE A 80 -13.45 10.73 -1.72
N LYS A 81 -12.29 11.16 -1.22
CA LYS A 81 -11.81 12.53 -1.42
C LYS A 81 -10.83 12.56 -2.59
N LEU A 82 -11.15 13.35 -3.62
CA LEU A 82 -10.18 13.72 -4.64
C LEU A 82 -9.47 15.01 -4.24
N LYS A 83 -8.15 15.08 -4.47
CA LYS A 83 -7.38 16.31 -4.27
C LYS A 83 -6.43 16.54 -5.43
N LEU A 84 -6.66 17.62 -6.15
CA LEU A 84 -5.77 18.10 -7.21
C LEU A 84 -4.57 18.83 -6.60
N SER A 85 -3.38 18.57 -7.13
CA SER A 85 -2.15 19.28 -6.77
C SER A 85 -2.16 20.73 -7.27
N ASP A 86 -1.37 21.60 -6.65
CA ASP A 86 -1.29 23.02 -7.04
C ASP A 86 -0.80 23.21 -8.48
N ASN A 87 0.08 22.32 -8.97
CA ASN A 87 0.56 22.33 -10.34
C ASN A 87 -0.39 21.64 -11.34
N LYS A 88 -1.52 21.09 -10.86
CA LYS A 88 -2.58 20.43 -11.62
C LYS A 88 -2.18 19.16 -12.38
N LYS A 89 -0.97 18.64 -12.15
CA LYS A 89 -0.44 17.45 -12.82
C LYS A 89 -0.65 16.14 -12.07
N TRP A 90 -1.23 16.22 -10.88
CA TRP A 90 -1.46 15.08 -10.01
C TRP A 90 -2.80 15.22 -9.29
N CYS A 91 -3.61 14.17 -9.29
CA CYS A 91 -4.83 14.09 -8.50
C CYS A 91 -4.74 12.87 -7.58
N SER A 92 -4.79 13.08 -6.27
CA SER A 92 -4.87 11.97 -5.32
C SER A 92 -6.31 11.51 -5.15
N ILE A 93 -6.50 10.19 -5.01
CA ILE A 93 -7.76 9.54 -4.68
C ILE A 93 -7.60 8.94 -3.28
N HIS A 94 -8.20 9.59 -2.28
CA HIS A 94 -8.07 9.21 -0.88
C HIS A 94 -9.35 8.53 -0.37
N LEU A 95 -9.22 7.28 0.05
CA LEU A 95 -10.29 6.49 0.66
C LEU A 95 -9.97 6.33 2.14
N GLU A 96 -10.81 6.89 3.00
CA GLU A 96 -10.82 6.53 4.42
C GLU A 96 -11.67 5.27 4.58
N LEU A 97 -11.10 4.25 5.22
CA LEU A 97 -11.76 3.00 5.56
C LEU A 97 -12.08 2.99 7.07
N GLU A 98 -12.70 1.92 7.56
CA GLU A 98 -12.97 1.78 8.99
C GLU A 98 -11.66 1.71 9.81
N ASP A 99 -11.74 2.00 11.11
CA ASP A 99 -10.61 1.87 12.05
C ASP A 99 -9.34 2.67 11.73
N TYR A 100 -9.48 3.83 11.08
CA TYR A 100 -8.36 4.68 10.62
C TYR A 100 -7.49 4.02 9.54
N ASP A 101 -8.01 2.99 8.86
CA ASP A 101 -7.40 2.45 7.67
C ASP A 101 -7.63 3.42 6.49
N TYR A 102 -6.71 3.39 5.52
CA TYR A 102 -6.81 4.25 4.35
C TYR A 102 -6.13 3.63 3.14
N GLU A 103 -6.50 4.13 1.97
CA GLU A 103 -5.81 3.91 0.70
C GLU A 103 -5.71 5.24 -0.07
N ASP A 104 -4.55 5.47 -0.68
CA ASP A 104 -4.23 6.68 -1.44
C ASP A 104 -3.64 6.30 -2.80
N TYR A 105 -4.38 6.62 -3.86
CA TYR A 105 -3.97 6.42 -5.25
C TYR A 105 -3.61 7.76 -5.91
N GLY A 106 -2.82 7.69 -6.97
CA GLY A 106 -2.44 8.83 -7.80
C GLY A 106 -2.98 8.73 -9.22
N VAL A 107 -3.44 9.85 -9.78
CA VAL A 107 -3.65 10.02 -11.22
C VAL A 107 -2.68 11.09 -11.73
N GLU A 108 -1.91 10.75 -12.75
CA GLU A 108 -0.94 11.59 -13.43
C GLU A 108 -1.42 11.98 -14.83
N ASP A 109 -0.94 13.11 -15.34
CA ASP A 109 -1.14 13.48 -16.74
C ASP A 109 -0.56 12.45 -17.70
N GLY A 110 -1.25 12.23 -18.82
CA GLY A 110 -0.71 11.46 -19.93
C GLY A 110 0.51 12.13 -20.55
N LYS A 111 1.53 11.34 -20.88
CA LYS A 111 2.72 11.83 -21.61
C LYS A 111 2.40 11.91 -23.09
N ASP A 112 2.93 12.91 -23.80
CA ASP A 112 2.83 13.02 -25.26
C ASP A 112 1.39 12.93 -25.83
N ASP A 113 0.43 13.61 -25.19
CA ASP A 113 -1.00 13.66 -25.58
C ASP A 113 -1.75 12.32 -25.44
N THR A 114 -1.20 11.38 -24.66
CA THR A 114 -1.87 10.13 -24.29
C THR A 114 -2.87 10.33 -23.14
N LEU A 115 -3.57 9.25 -22.76
CA LEU A 115 -4.48 9.26 -21.62
C LEU A 115 -3.71 9.45 -20.31
N ALA A 116 -4.38 10.01 -19.31
CA ALA A 116 -3.92 10.03 -17.94
C ALA A 116 -3.64 8.60 -17.44
N GLU A 117 -2.76 8.46 -16.45
CA GLU A 117 -2.43 7.16 -15.86
C GLU A 117 -2.72 7.13 -14.37
N VAL A 118 -3.27 6.00 -13.90
CA VAL A 118 -3.34 5.74 -12.45
C VAL A 118 -2.00 5.15 -12.04
N SER A 119 -1.29 5.81 -11.13
CA SER A 119 0.00 5.34 -10.66
C SER A 119 -0.11 3.94 -10.05
N PRO A 120 0.81 3.02 -10.37
CA PRO A 120 0.89 1.72 -9.70
C PRO A 120 1.40 1.85 -8.26
N GLU A 121 1.93 3.02 -7.89
CA GLU A 121 2.43 3.33 -6.56
C GLU A 121 1.25 3.82 -5.71
N THR A 122 1.01 3.15 -4.59
CA THR A 122 -0.16 3.38 -3.74
C THR A 122 0.26 3.32 -2.28
N ALA A 123 -0.21 4.28 -1.50
CA ALA A 123 -0.02 4.29 -0.06
C ALA A 123 -1.27 3.72 0.63
N PHE A 124 -1.08 2.93 1.68
CA PHE A 124 -2.20 2.36 2.45
C PHE A 124 -1.81 2.03 3.88
N LYS A 125 -2.84 1.85 4.72
CA LYS A 125 -2.68 1.30 6.06
C LYS A 125 -2.61 -0.24 5.98
N ASP A 126 -1.45 -0.78 6.28
CA ASP A 126 -1.28 -2.21 6.58
C ASP A 126 -1.50 -2.44 8.08
N LEU A 127 -1.77 -3.68 8.49
CA LEU A 127 -2.26 -4.08 9.83
C LEU A 127 -1.55 -3.38 11.01
N PHE A 128 -0.25 -3.08 10.88
CA PHE A 128 0.53 -2.41 11.94
C PHE A 128 1.39 -1.24 11.45
N ARG A 129 1.32 -0.87 10.17
CA ARG A 129 2.19 0.16 9.59
C ARG A 129 1.54 0.83 8.40
N ASN A 130 1.97 2.03 8.09
CA ASN A 130 1.70 2.62 6.79
C ASN A 130 2.70 2.02 5.80
N ALA A 131 2.24 1.69 4.60
CA ALA A 131 3.08 1.16 3.54
C ALA A 131 2.83 1.94 2.26
N GLU A 132 3.89 2.12 1.48
CA GLU A 132 3.84 2.65 0.13
C GLU A 132 4.47 1.60 -0.77
N VAL A 133 3.72 1.14 -1.78
CA VAL A 133 4.09 -0.01 -2.59
C VAL A 133 3.73 0.20 -4.04
N ASN A 134 4.49 -0.43 -4.92
CA ASN A 134 3.96 -0.75 -6.24
C ASN A 134 3.02 -1.96 -6.11
N ILE A 135 1.72 -1.76 -6.35
CA ILE A 135 0.73 -2.83 -6.12
C ILE A 135 0.88 -4.02 -7.07
N PHE A 136 1.59 -3.88 -8.19
CA PHE A 136 1.81 -4.97 -9.15
C PHE A 136 3.09 -5.75 -8.87
N THR A 137 4.19 -5.08 -8.52
CA THR A 137 5.47 -5.76 -8.20
C THR A 137 5.59 -6.15 -6.72
N VAL A 138 4.78 -5.53 -5.85
CA VAL A 138 4.82 -5.68 -4.38
C VAL A 138 6.11 -5.13 -3.75
N GLU A 139 6.89 -4.36 -4.51
CA GLU A 139 8.07 -3.67 -4.01
C GLU A 139 7.65 -2.45 -3.18
N GLU A 140 8.29 -2.27 -2.02
CA GLU A 140 8.10 -1.11 -1.13
C GLU A 140 8.99 0.05 -1.58
N LEU A 141 8.49 1.28 -1.43
CA LEU A 141 9.13 2.54 -1.84
C LEU A 141 9.86 3.23 -0.68
#